data_AF-X1VB20-F1
#
_entry.id   AF-X1VB20-F1
#
_cell.length_a   1.000
_cell.length_b   1.000
_cell.length_c   1.000
_cell.angle_alpha   90.00
_cell.angle_beta   90.00
_cell.angle_gamma   90.00
#
_symmetry.space_group_name_H-M   'P 1'
#
loop_
_entity.id
_entity.type
_entity.pdbx_description
1 polymer ?
#
loop_
_entity_poly.entity_id
_entity_poly.type
_entity_poly.pdbx_seq_one_letter_code
_entity_poly.pdbx_strand_id
1 'polypeptide(L)'
;MIPAIENLPRISLGFYPTPLSEGRHLSAVLGGPRILIKRDDLSGLALGGNKCRCFEFILAEAKKQGADAVIGTAGSQSNWCLQLAAAGQKLGMKA
;
A
#
# COMPACT_ATOMS: atom_id res chain seq x y z
N MET A 1 -16.72 -11.13 -1.34
CA MET A 1 -15.51 -10.69 -2.06
C MET A 1 -15.98 -10.00 -3.35
N ILE A 2 -15.31 -8.96 -3.85
CA ILE A 2 -15.83 -8.16 -4.99
C ILE A 2 -15.33 -8.82 -6.30
N PRO A 3 -16.21 -9.46 -7.09
CA PRO A 3 -15.78 -10.30 -8.23
C PRO A 3 -14.94 -9.54 -9.27
N ALA A 4 -15.22 -8.24 -9.44
CA ALA A 4 -14.48 -7.39 -10.37
C ALA A 4 -12.99 -7.23 -10.01
N ILE A 5 -12.61 -7.42 -8.75
CA ILE A 5 -11.23 -7.25 -8.27
C ILE A 5 -10.44 -8.57 -8.31
N GLU A 6 -11.12 -9.71 -8.14
CA GLU A 6 -10.47 -11.03 -8.04
C GLU A 6 -9.68 -11.41 -9.29
N ASN A 7 -10.14 -10.96 -10.46
CA ASN A 7 -9.52 -11.28 -11.74
C ASN A 7 -8.42 -10.29 -12.17
N LEU A 8 -8.16 -9.25 -11.39
CA LEU A 8 -7.10 -8.30 -11.71
C LEU A 8 -5.73 -8.90 -11.38
N PRO A 9 -4.71 -8.70 -12.24
CA PRO A 9 -3.36 -9.16 -11.95
C PRO A 9 -2.87 -8.49 -10.67
N ARG A 10 -2.29 -9.30 -9.77
CA ARG A 10 -1.86 -8.85 -8.45
C ARG A 10 -0.55 -9.52 -8.05
N ILE A 11 0.37 -8.74 -7.48
CA ILE A 11 1.60 -9.23 -6.87
C ILE A 11 1.63 -8.84 -5.38
N SER A 12 2.05 -9.77 -4.51
CA SER A 12 2.10 -9.51 -3.08
C SER A 12 3.35 -8.70 -2.71
N LEU A 13 3.15 -7.46 -2.30
CA LEU A 13 4.19 -6.52 -1.87
C LEU A 13 4.19 -6.31 -0.36
N GLY A 14 3.03 -6.38 0.30
CA GLY A 14 2.86 -6.09 1.72
C GLY A 14 2.33 -7.25 2.56
N PHE A 15 2.17 -6.98 3.87
CA PHE A 15 1.59 -7.92 4.84
C PHE A 15 0.11 -7.62 5.05
N TYR A 16 -0.75 -8.61 4.83
CA TYR A 16 -2.20 -8.48 4.95
C TYR A 16 -2.83 -9.68 5.66
N PRO A 17 -4.02 -9.50 6.27
CA PRO A 17 -4.72 -8.23 6.48
C PRO A 17 -4.00 -7.34 7.51
N THR A 18 -3.89 -6.03 7.26
CA THR A 18 -3.38 -5.10 8.29
C THR A 18 -4.40 -4.98 9.43
N PRO A 19 -3.95 -4.82 10.68
CA PRO A 19 -4.84 -4.89 11.83
C PRO A 19 -5.81 -3.71 11.92
N LEU A 20 -6.92 -3.90 12.64
CA LEU A 20 -7.80 -2.85 13.12
C LEU A 20 -7.45 -2.56 14.59
N SER A 21 -7.09 -1.32 14.89
CA SER A 21 -6.82 -0.86 16.26
C SER A 21 -7.99 -0.01 16.77
N GLU A 22 -8.37 -0.17 18.03
CA GLU A 22 -9.41 0.63 18.65
C GLU A 22 -8.81 1.85 19.35
N GLY A 23 -9.26 3.05 18.96
CA GLY A 23 -8.81 4.31 19.53
C GLY A 23 -9.54 4.64 20.84
N ARG A 24 -9.41 3.81 21.88
CA ARG A 24 -10.20 3.93 23.12
C ARG A 24 -10.03 5.29 23.81
N HIS A 25 -8.80 5.80 23.93
CA HIS A 25 -8.56 7.11 24.53
C HIS A 25 -9.13 8.25 23.67
N LEU A 26 -9.00 8.16 22.34
CA LEU A 26 -9.56 9.14 21.42
C LEU A 26 -11.10 9.15 21.49
N SER A 27 -11.71 7.97 21.57
CA SER A 27 -13.15 7.79 21.79
C SER A 27 -13.61 8.48 23.07
N ALA A 28 -12.88 8.30 24.17
CA ALA A 28 -13.18 8.94 25.45
C ALA A 28 -13.09 10.47 25.38
N VAL A 29 -12.03 11.01 24.77
CA VAL A 29 -11.85 12.47 24.59
C VAL A 29 -12.96 13.08 23.73
N LEU A 30 -13.50 12.34 22.76
CA LEU A 30 -14.55 12.79 21.85
C LEU A 30 -15.98 12.52 22.34
N GLY A 31 -16.17 12.07 23.58
CA GLY A 31 -17.50 11.88 24.15
C GLY A 31 -18.20 10.58 23.74
N GLY A 32 -17.43 9.54 23.39
CA GLY A 32 -17.95 8.16 23.26
C GLY A 32 -18.14 7.54 21.87
N PRO A 33 -17.81 8.14 20.70
CA PRO A 33 -17.94 7.40 19.44
C PRO A 33 -16.92 6.27 19.38
N ARG A 34 -17.33 5.08 18.92
CA ARG A 34 -16.38 3.97 18.71
C ARG A 34 -15.51 4.27 17.50
N ILE A 35 -14.20 4.43 17.72
CA ILE A 35 -13.23 4.75 16.67
C ILE A 35 -12.33 3.56 16.40
N LEU A 36 -12.33 3.10 15.16
CA LEU A 36 -11.46 2.03 14.66
C LEU A 36 -10.50 2.60 13.62
N ILE A 37 -9.24 2.21 13.71
CA ILE A 37 -8.17 2.64 12.82
C ILE A 37 -7.68 1.42 12.06
N LYS A 38 -7.84 1.41 10.73
CA LYS A 38 -7.24 0.40 9.86
C LYS A 38 -5.77 0.75 9.63
N ARG A 39 -4.87 -0.07 10.18
CA ARG A 39 -3.43 0.20 10.25
C ARG A 39 -2.70 -0.11 8.94
N ASP A 40 -3.10 0.53 7.85
CA ASP A 40 -2.43 0.37 6.56
C ASP A 40 -0.98 0.88 6.54
N ASP A 41 -0.61 1.70 7.51
CA ASP A 41 0.79 2.02 7.83
C ASP A 41 1.62 0.75 8.13
N LEU A 42 1.01 -0.33 8.62
CA LEU A 42 1.71 -1.59 8.92
C LEU A 42 1.76 -2.56 7.73
N SER A 43 1.60 -2.08 6.49
CA SER A 43 1.69 -2.93 5.29
C SER A 43 3.12 -3.38 4.95
N GLY A 44 4.15 -2.79 5.57
CA GLY A 44 5.52 -3.31 5.61
C GLY A 44 6.48 -2.88 4.49
N LEU A 45 6.00 -2.62 3.28
CA LEU A 45 6.86 -2.18 2.18
C LEU A 45 7.38 -0.75 2.45
N ALA A 46 8.70 -0.61 2.71
CA ALA A 46 9.36 0.67 2.97
C ALA A 46 8.58 1.58 3.94
N LEU A 47 8.45 1.11 5.17
CA LEU A 47 7.63 1.69 6.25
C LEU A 47 6.11 1.50 6.10
N GLY A 48 5.65 0.95 4.99
CA GLY A 48 4.24 0.64 4.74
C GLY A 48 3.41 1.87 4.34
N GLY A 49 2.09 1.75 4.44
CA GLY A 49 1.12 2.73 3.98
C GLY A 49 0.15 2.18 2.93
N ASN A 50 -0.80 3.04 2.54
CA ASN A 50 -1.87 2.67 1.62
C ASN A 50 -1.39 2.41 0.19
N LYS A 51 -0.31 3.06 -0.24
CA LYS A 51 0.16 3.00 -1.64
C LYS A 51 0.69 1.64 -2.03
N CYS A 52 1.26 0.90 -1.07
CA CYS A 52 1.61 -0.51 -1.22
C CYS A 52 0.45 -1.34 -1.82
N ARG A 53 -0.80 -1.12 -1.37
CA ARG A 53 -1.98 -1.84 -1.91
C ARG A 53 -2.24 -1.53 -3.38
N CYS A 54 -2.08 -0.28 -3.79
CA CYS A 54 -2.29 0.13 -5.18
C CYS A 54 -1.21 -0.46 -6.08
N PHE A 55 0.05 -0.46 -5.62
CA PHE A 55 1.18 -0.99 -6.39
C PHE A 55 1.08 -2.48 -6.69
N GLU A 56 0.39 -3.26 -5.84
CA GLU A 56 0.15 -4.68 -6.13
C GLU A 56 -0.57 -4.92 -7.45
N PHE A 57 -1.42 -4.00 -7.90
CA PHE A 57 -2.13 -4.12 -9.17
C PHE A 57 -1.37 -3.42 -10.30
N ILE A 58 -0.93 -2.18 -10.06
CA ILE A 58 -0.25 -1.36 -11.08
C ILE A 58 1.04 -2.05 -11.56
N LEU A 59 1.85 -2.55 -10.61
CA LEU A 59 3.12 -3.17 -10.96
C LEU A 59 2.97 -4.61 -11.43
N ALA A 60 1.90 -5.30 -11.06
CA ALA A 60 1.57 -6.60 -11.64
C ALA A 60 1.29 -6.47 -13.15
N GLU A 61 0.48 -5.48 -13.52
CA GLU A 61 0.21 -5.19 -14.93
C GLU A 61 1.48 -4.71 -15.67
N ALA A 62 2.27 -3.82 -15.06
CA ALA A 62 3.54 -3.38 -15.65
C ALA A 62 4.50 -4.56 -15.90
N LYS A 63 4.61 -5.50 -14.95
CA LYS A 63 5.41 -6.72 -15.11
C LYS A 63 4.87 -7.62 -16.22
N LYS A 64 3.55 -7.78 -16.31
CA LYS A 64 2.91 -8.54 -17.39
C LYS A 64 3.21 -7.95 -18.76
N GLN A 65 3.31 -6.62 -18.87
CA GLN A 65 3.68 -5.91 -20.10
C GLN A 65 5.19 -5.93 -20.39
N GLY A 66 6.02 -6.53 -19.51
CA GLY A 66 7.47 -6.63 -19.70
C GLY A 66 8.25 -5.35 -19.35
N ALA A 67 7.67 -4.44 -18.55
CA ALA A 67 8.40 -3.25 -18.11
C ALA A 67 9.63 -3.60 -17.25
N ASP A 68 10.74 -2.89 -17.49
CA ASP A 68 12.00 -3.03 -16.75
C ASP A 68 12.28 -1.85 -15.80
N ALA A 69 11.47 -0.79 -15.87
CA ALA A 69 11.60 0.42 -15.08
C ALA A 69 10.23 0.96 -14.61
N VAL A 70 10.23 1.66 -13.48
CA VAL A 70 9.08 2.44 -12.98
C VAL A 70 9.52 3.90 -12.85
N ILE A 71 8.65 4.83 -13.26
CA ILE A 71 8.90 6.26 -13.12
C ILE A 71 7.70 6.87 -12.40
N GLY A 72 7.96 7.62 -11.33
CA GLY A 72 6.93 8.34 -10.60
C GLY A 72 7.50 9.59 -9.96
N THR A 73 6.69 10.65 -9.92
CA THR A 73 7.07 11.96 -9.36
C THR A 73 6.05 12.45 -8.37
N ALA A 74 6.50 13.21 -7.37
CA ALA A 74 5.70 13.87 -6.36
C ALA A 74 6.57 14.90 -5.61
N GLY A 75 6.05 15.49 -4.53
CA GLY A 75 6.82 16.39 -3.65
C GLY A 75 7.97 15.70 -2.92
N SER A 76 8.85 16.51 -2.31
CA SER A 76 10.11 16.08 -1.69
C SER A 76 9.99 15.00 -0.60
N GLN A 77 8.89 14.99 0.15
CA GLN A 77 8.64 14.02 1.24
C GLN A 77 7.60 12.95 0.87
N SER A 78 7.54 12.59 -0.41
CA SER A 78 6.51 11.69 -0.90
C SER A 78 6.71 10.24 -0.42
N ASN A 79 5.78 9.78 0.43
CA ASN A 79 5.64 8.35 0.77
C ASN A 79 5.41 7.47 -0.47
N TRP A 80 4.74 8.01 -1.50
CA TRP A 80 4.49 7.29 -2.76
C TRP A 80 5.80 7.02 -3.50
N CYS A 81 6.67 8.02 -3.65
CA CYS A 81 7.94 7.84 -4.36
C CYS A 81 8.85 6.86 -3.62
N LEU A 82 8.92 6.95 -2.28
CA LEU A 82 9.64 5.97 -1.46
C LEU A 82 9.12 4.54 -1.69
N GLN A 83 7.81 4.34 -1.59
CA GLN A 83 7.21 3.01 -1.76
C GLN A 83 7.31 2.50 -3.20
N LEU A 84 7.20 3.37 -4.22
CA LEU A 84 7.36 2.99 -5.62
C LEU A 84 8.79 2.53 -5.90
N ALA A 85 9.79 3.27 -5.42
CA ALA A 85 11.19 2.89 -5.54
C ALA A 85 11.48 1.55 -4.88
N ALA A 86 10.99 1.35 -3.65
CA ALA A 86 11.14 0.09 -2.93
C ALA A 86 10.42 -1.08 -3.63
N ALA A 87 9.21 -0.84 -4.18
CA ALA A 87 8.48 -1.85 -4.94
C ALA A 87 9.22 -2.22 -6.23
N GLY A 88 9.70 -1.22 -6.99
CA GLY A 88 10.47 -1.42 -8.21
C GLY A 88 11.70 -2.30 -7.95
N GLN A 89 12.51 -1.96 -6.95
CA GLN A 89 13.67 -2.75 -6.56
C GLN A 89 13.30 -4.18 -6.13
N LYS A 90 12.25 -4.36 -5.32
CA LYS A 90 11.76 -5.69 -4.89
C LYS A 90 11.35 -6.58 -6.07
N LEU A 91 10.92 -5.96 -7.19
CA LEU A 91 10.51 -6.66 -8.40
C LEU A 91 11.62 -6.73 -9.46
N GLY A 92 12.83 -6.28 -9.15
CA GLY A 92 13.93 -6.24 -10.11
C GLY A 92 13.67 -5.27 -11.27
N MET A 93 13.04 -4.13 -11.00
CA MET A 93 12.83 -3.02 -11.93
C MET A 93 13.70 -1.83 -11.51
N LYS A 94 14.18 -1.06 -12.48
CA LYS A 94 14.83 0.24 -12.22
C LYS A 94 13.78 1.22 -11.66
N ALA A 95 14.15 2.07 -10.72
CA ALA A 95 13.25 3.01 -10.07
C ALA A 95 13.98 4.26 -9.58
#